data_AF-A0A349W5S7-F1
#
_entry.id   AF-A0A349W5S7-F1
#
_cell.length_a   1.000
_cell.length_b   1.000
_cell.length_c   1.000
_cell.angle_alpha   90.00
_cell.angle_beta   90.00
_cell.angle_gamma   90.00
#
_symmetry.space_group_name_H-M   'P 1'
#
loop_
_entity.id
_entity.type
_entity.pdbx_description
1 polymer ?
#
loop_
_entity_poly.entity_id
_entity_poly.type
_entity_poly.pdbx_seq_one_letter_code
_entity_poly.pdbx_strand_id
1 'polypeptide(L)'
;MIFKTVSFALLLVATSAISTSAIAQKHSKKPALRASAPSAPQGSTAYASRPEALLFADDLAQRRDLNREWVRQAIGQARFLPQVPRLVLPPPKGTAKNWQAYRARFIEPVRIRAGVRFWQEHADTLAQAEREYGVPAEIIVGILGVETLYGQHMGNFRVMDALATLAFDFPSAHPRAAERTAFFRR
;
A
#
# COMPACT_ATOMS: atom_id res chain seq x y z
N MET A 1 -10.24 53.33 -58.93
CA MET A 1 -11.69 53.03 -58.88
C MET A 1 -12.09 52.28 -60.14
N ILE A 2 -13.02 51.32 -60.19
CA ILE A 2 -13.52 50.29 -59.29
C ILE A 2 -14.30 49.34 -60.23
N PHE A 3 -13.96 48.06 -60.13
CA PHE A 3 -14.57 46.79 -60.53
C PHE A 3 -15.79 46.65 -61.46
N LYS A 4 -15.62 45.62 -62.29
CA LYS A 4 -16.48 45.02 -63.33
C LYS A 4 -17.67 44.23 -62.76
N THR A 5 -18.76 44.22 -63.52
CA THR A 5 -19.84 43.22 -63.46
C THR A 5 -19.65 42.17 -64.55
N VAL A 6 -19.76 40.87 -64.23
CA VAL A 6 -20.12 39.82 -65.21
C VAL A 6 -21.00 38.75 -64.54
N SER A 7 -21.96 38.31 -65.36
CA SER A 7 -23.11 37.44 -65.17
C SER A 7 -22.94 36.03 -64.61
N PHE A 8 -24.09 35.57 -64.14
CA PHE A 8 -24.56 34.21 -63.87
C PHE A 8 -24.14 33.11 -64.87
N ALA A 9 -23.82 31.94 -64.32
CA ALA A 9 -24.06 30.63 -64.97
C ALA A 9 -24.42 29.59 -63.90
N LEU A 10 -25.47 28.83 -64.20
CA LEU A 10 -26.09 27.77 -63.40
C LEU A 10 -25.37 26.44 -63.65
N LEU A 11 -25.06 25.67 -62.60
CA LEU A 11 -24.66 24.27 -62.71
C LEU A 11 -25.31 23.44 -61.59
N LEU A 12 -26.07 22.40 -61.97
CA LEU A 12 -26.62 21.38 -61.08
C LEU A 12 -25.50 20.48 -60.51
N VAL A 13 -25.49 20.23 -59.19
CA VAL A 13 -25.06 18.94 -58.61
C VAL A 13 -25.83 18.67 -57.32
N ALA A 14 -26.42 17.48 -57.25
CA ALA A 14 -27.14 16.91 -56.11
C ALA A 14 -26.25 16.77 -54.87
N THR A 15 -26.77 17.12 -53.69
CA THR A 15 -26.17 16.76 -52.41
C THR A 15 -27.16 16.00 -51.56
N SER A 16 -26.79 14.75 -51.31
CA SER A 16 -27.44 13.75 -50.48
C SER A 16 -27.59 14.23 -49.04
N ALA A 17 -28.78 14.07 -48.47
CA ALA A 17 -28.97 14.13 -47.03
C ALA A 17 -28.28 12.92 -46.39
N ILE A 18 -27.20 13.15 -45.63
CA ILE A 18 -26.66 12.16 -44.70
C ILE A 18 -26.92 12.67 -43.30
N SER A 19 -27.78 11.94 -42.59
CA SER A 19 -28.17 12.16 -41.22
C SER A 19 -26.96 12.25 -40.29
N THR A 20 -26.96 13.29 -39.47
CA THR A 20 -26.11 13.45 -38.28
C THR A 20 -26.27 12.24 -37.36
N SER A 21 -25.17 11.52 -37.13
CA SER A 21 -25.02 10.65 -35.95
C SER A 21 -23.85 11.17 -35.14
N ALA A 22 -24.16 11.96 -34.11
CA ALA A 22 -23.19 12.34 -33.09
C ALA A 22 -22.84 11.08 -32.27
N ILE A 23 -21.63 10.56 -32.45
CA ILE A 23 -21.09 9.48 -31.60
C ILE A 23 -20.69 10.13 -30.27
N ALA A 24 -21.55 10.02 -29.27
CA ALA A 24 -21.17 10.28 -27.89
C ALA A 24 -20.16 9.19 -27.47
N GLN A 25 -18.89 9.57 -27.34
CA GLN A 25 -17.89 8.69 -26.71
C GLN A 25 -18.26 8.50 -25.24
N LYS A 26 -18.86 7.34 -24.94
CA LYS A 26 -19.05 6.85 -23.58
C LYS A 26 -17.66 6.67 -22.98
N HIS A 27 -17.23 7.63 -22.16
CA HIS A 27 -16.06 7.51 -21.31
C HIS A 27 -16.26 6.29 -20.41
N SER A 28 -15.62 5.18 -20.75
CA SER A 28 -15.53 4.02 -19.86
C SER A 28 -14.87 4.47 -18.57
N LYS A 29 -15.64 4.50 -17.49
CA LYS A 29 -15.13 4.68 -16.13
C LYS A 29 -13.95 3.73 -15.95
N LYS A 30 -12.77 4.28 -15.64
CA LYS A 30 -11.63 3.48 -15.16
C LYS A 30 -12.12 2.58 -14.03
N PRO A 31 -11.75 1.29 -14.00
CA PRO A 31 -12.14 0.46 -12.87
C PRO A 31 -11.52 1.07 -11.61
N ALA A 32 -12.38 1.27 -10.61
CA ALA A 32 -11.96 1.61 -9.25
C ALA A 32 -10.86 0.64 -8.81
N LEU A 33 -9.88 1.18 -8.09
CA LEU A 33 -8.84 0.44 -7.39
C LEU A 33 -9.44 -0.83 -6.78
N ARG A 34 -9.01 -2.00 -7.29
CA ARG A 34 -9.34 -3.28 -6.65
C ARG A 34 -8.78 -3.21 -5.24
N ALA A 35 -9.66 -3.14 -4.25
CA ALA A 35 -9.32 -3.52 -2.88
C ALA A 35 -8.60 -4.87 -2.97
N SER A 36 -7.41 -4.95 -2.38
CA SER A 36 -6.68 -6.20 -2.24
C SER A 36 -7.61 -7.22 -1.59
N ALA A 37 -7.98 -8.26 -2.34
CA ALA A 37 -8.70 -9.39 -1.80
C ALA A 37 -7.92 -9.94 -0.58
N PRO A 38 -8.60 -10.44 0.47
CA PRO A 38 -7.92 -11.02 1.61
C PRO A 38 -6.97 -12.10 1.11
N SER A 39 -5.68 -11.92 1.38
CA SER A 39 -4.65 -12.89 1.06
C SER A 39 -5.05 -14.23 1.69
N ALA A 40 -5.06 -15.30 0.87
CA ALA A 40 -5.28 -16.67 1.34
C ALA A 40 -4.42 -16.95 2.60
N PRO A 41 -4.87 -17.79 3.55
CA PRO A 41 -4.19 -17.96 4.82
C PRO A 41 -2.77 -18.49 4.59
N GLN A 42 -1.80 -17.58 4.63
CA GLN A 42 -0.38 -17.87 4.63
C GLN A 42 -0.09 -18.33 6.05
N GLY A 43 0.19 -19.61 6.26
CA GLY A 43 0.59 -20.12 7.57
C GLY A 43 0.17 -21.56 7.78
N SER A 44 1.01 -22.31 8.48
CA SER A 44 0.80 -23.76 8.66
C SER A 44 -0.13 -24.03 9.83
N THR A 45 0.32 -23.69 11.05
CA THR A 45 -0.32 -24.05 12.31
C THR A 45 -1.08 -22.86 12.89
N ALA A 46 -2.34 -23.07 13.30
CA ALA A 46 -3.14 -22.04 13.96
C ALA A 46 -2.75 -21.92 15.45
N TYR A 47 -2.73 -20.71 15.99
CA TYR A 47 -2.41 -20.49 17.40
C TYR A 47 -3.51 -20.94 18.36
N ALA A 48 -4.72 -21.22 17.87
CA ALA A 48 -5.78 -21.84 18.67
C ALA A 48 -5.38 -23.21 19.24
N SER A 49 -4.43 -23.92 18.61
CA SER A 49 -3.91 -25.20 19.11
C SER A 49 -2.72 -25.06 20.07
N ARG A 50 -2.35 -23.83 20.46
CA ARG A 50 -1.18 -23.53 21.29
C ARG A 50 -1.66 -23.03 22.66
N PRO A 51 -1.55 -23.83 23.74
CA PRO A 51 -2.02 -23.42 25.07
C PRO A 51 -1.44 -22.10 25.55
N GLU A 52 -0.16 -21.85 25.30
CA GLU A 52 0.52 -20.61 25.66
C GLU A 52 -0.07 -19.37 24.97
N ALA A 53 -0.58 -19.51 23.74
CA ALA A 53 -1.22 -18.42 23.02
C ALA A 53 -2.61 -18.11 23.57
N LEU A 54 -3.37 -19.13 23.97
CA LEU A 54 -4.68 -18.95 24.61
C LEU A 54 -4.58 -18.39 26.03
N LEU A 55 -3.53 -18.76 26.78
CA LEU A 55 -3.24 -18.15 28.09
C LEU A 55 -2.87 -16.68 27.94
N PHE A 56 -2.05 -16.34 26.95
CA PHE A 56 -1.75 -14.95 26.62
C PHE A 56 -3.02 -14.18 26.21
N ALA A 57 -3.90 -14.79 25.42
CA ALA A 57 -5.17 -14.17 25.04
C ALA A 57 -6.07 -13.85 26.24
N ASP A 58 -6.13 -14.75 27.22
CA ASP A 58 -6.90 -14.55 28.46
C ASP A 58 -6.32 -13.42 29.31
N ASP A 59 -4.99 -13.43 29.51
CA ASP A 59 -4.27 -12.39 30.24
C ASP A 59 -4.41 -11.01 29.56
N LEU A 60 -4.28 -10.95 28.23
CA LEU A 60 -4.47 -9.73 27.47
C LEU A 60 -5.91 -9.21 27.59
N ALA A 61 -6.90 -10.09 27.50
CA ALA A 61 -8.31 -9.73 27.66
C ALA A 61 -8.56 -9.11 29.04
N GLN A 62 -8.01 -9.71 30.10
CA GLN A 62 -8.12 -9.18 31.45
C GLN A 62 -7.43 -7.82 31.61
N ARG A 63 -6.18 -7.68 31.14
CA ARG A 63 -5.39 -6.43 31.27
C ARG A 63 -5.99 -5.25 30.51
N ARG A 64 -6.75 -5.52 29.44
CA ARG A 64 -7.32 -4.51 28.56
C ARG A 64 -8.83 -4.37 28.68
N ASP A 65 -9.46 -5.09 29.61
CA ASP A 65 -10.91 -5.14 29.80
C ASP A 65 -11.68 -5.45 28.49
N LEU A 66 -11.21 -6.47 27.79
CA LEU A 66 -11.78 -6.93 26.52
C LEU A 66 -12.57 -8.22 26.71
N ASN A 67 -13.53 -8.48 25.81
CA ASN A 67 -14.24 -9.75 25.79
C ASN A 67 -13.26 -10.91 25.54
N ARG A 68 -13.15 -11.80 26.54
CA ARG A 68 -12.22 -12.93 26.53
C ARG A 68 -12.38 -13.85 25.32
N GLU A 69 -13.62 -14.21 24.97
CA GLU A 69 -13.88 -15.13 23.85
C GLU A 69 -13.49 -14.50 22.52
N TRP A 70 -13.77 -13.21 22.34
CA TRP A 70 -13.37 -12.45 21.16
C TRP A 70 -11.84 -12.41 21.01
N VAL A 71 -11.09 -12.12 22.09
CA VAL A 71 -9.61 -12.08 22.04
C VAL A 71 -9.05 -13.47 21.73
N ARG A 72 -9.59 -14.53 22.35
CA ARG A 72 -9.22 -15.91 22.05
C ARG A 72 -9.45 -16.28 20.59
N GLN A 73 -10.59 -15.89 20.02
CA GLN A 73 -10.86 -16.12 18.60
C GLN A 73 -9.90 -15.33 17.71
N ALA A 74 -9.68 -14.05 17.99
CA ALA A 74 -8.81 -13.18 17.20
C ALA A 74 -7.36 -13.69 17.17
N ILE A 75 -6.79 -14.03 18.33
CA ILE A 75 -5.42 -14.58 18.43
C ILE A 75 -5.38 -16.03 17.94
N GLY A 76 -6.38 -16.84 18.26
CA GLY A 76 -6.42 -18.25 17.88
C GLY A 76 -6.50 -18.49 16.37
N GLN A 77 -7.14 -17.58 15.63
CA GLN A 77 -7.19 -17.60 14.16
C GLN A 77 -5.87 -17.19 13.49
N ALA A 78 -4.93 -16.61 14.24
CA ALA A 78 -3.61 -16.32 13.70
C ALA A 78 -2.90 -17.63 13.34
N ARG A 79 -2.09 -17.61 12.28
CA ARG A 79 -1.31 -18.76 11.82
C ARG A 79 0.17 -18.44 11.83
N PHE A 80 0.99 -19.44 12.19
CA PHE A 80 2.43 -19.33 12.17
C PHE A 80 2.96 -19.09 10.75
N LEU A 81 3.78 -18.04 10.58
CA LEU A 81 4.42 -17.66 9.32
C LEU A 81 5.90 -18.08 9.30
N PRO A 82 6.28 -19.21 8.65
CA PRO A 82 7.65 -19.72 8.69
C PRO A 82 8.72 -18.78 8.12
N GLN A 83 8.32 -17.85 7.25
CA GLN A 83 9.20 -16.82 6.69
C GLN A 83 9.52 -15.69 7.68
N VAL A 84 8.63 -15.35 8.62
CA VAL A 84 8.81 -14.19 9.51
C VAL A 84 10.05 -14.32 10.40
N PRO A 85 10.31 -15.46 11.07
CA PRO A 85 11.53 -15.64 11.86
C PRO A 85 12.81 -15.45 11.04
N ARG A 86 12.80 -15.80 9.75
CA ARG A 86 13.97 -15.61 8.87
C ARG A 86 14.18 -14.14 8.51
N LEU A 87 13.10 -13.40 8.27
CA LEU A 87 13.13 -12.00 7.83
C LEU A 87 13.56 -11.02 8.93
N VAL A 88 13.37 -11.38 10.20
CA VAL A 88 13.76 -10.52 11.33
C VAL A 88 15.20 -10.72 11.80
N LEU A 89 15.91 -11.71 11.27
CA LEU A 89 17.32 -11.90 11.58
C LEU A 89 18.16 -10.73 11.04
N PRO A 90 19.22 -10.30 11.75
CA PRO A 90 20.12 -9.29 11.24
C PRO A 90 20.73 -9.73 9.91
N PRO A 91 21.06 -8.78 9.01
CA PRO A 91 21.77 -9.12 7.79
C PRO A 91 23.15 -9.73 8.09
N PRO A 92 23.71 -10.53 7.17
CA PRO A 92 25.07 -11.04 7.31
C PRO A 92 26.08 -9.91 7.55
N LYS A 93 27.07 -10.17 8.41
CA LYS A 93 28.17 -9.23 8.64
C LYS A 93 29.04 -9.12 7.38
N GLY A 94 29.57 -7.92 7.11
CA GLY A 94 30.63 -7.72 6.10
C GLY A 94 30.24 -6.95 4.84
N THR A 95 28.97 -6.60 4.63
CA THR A 95 28.60 -5.73 3.51
C THR A 95 28.83 -4.26 3.88
N ALA A 96 29.80 -3.61 3.23
CA ALA A 96 30.03 -2.18 3.40
C ALA A 96 28.80 -1.37 2.98
N LYS A 97 28.47 -0.33 3.76
CA LYS A 97 27.38 0.59 3.41
C LYS A 97 27.79 1.42 2.20
N ASN A 98 27.02 1.35 1.11
CA ASN A 98 27.24 2.14 -0.10
C ASN A 98 26.05 3.08 -0.33
N TRP A 99 26.28 4.38 -0.16
CA TRP A 99 25.24 5.41 -0.34
C TRP A 99 24.72 5.46 -1.77
N GLN A 100 25.59 5.39 -2.78
CA GLN A 100 25.19 5.47 -4.18
C GLN A 100 24.26 4.30 -4.56
N ALA A 101 24.61 3.09 -4.12
CA ALA A 101 23.79 1.90 -4.35
C ALA A 101 22.45 1.99 -3.60
N TYR A 102 22.44 2.47 -2.35
CA TYR A 102 21.21 2.67 -1.59
C TYR A 102 20.30 3.73 -2.23
N ARG A 103 20.86 4.90 -2.57
CA ARG A 103 20.16 6.01 -3.23
C ARG A 103 19.51 5.56 -4.54
N ALA A 104 20.21 4.77 -5.35
CA ALA A 104 19.71 4.29 -6.65
C ALA A 104 18.47 3.39 -6.54
N ARG A 105 18.18 2.79 -5.37
CA ARG A 105 16.96 1.99 -5.14
C ARG A 105 15.70 2.84 -4.97
N PHE A 106 15.86 4.11 -4.60
CA PHE A 106 14.74 5.01 -4.28
C PHE A 106 14.65 6.18 -5.24
N ILE A 107 15.78 6.78 -5.62
CA ILE A 107 15.83 7.92 -6.53
C ILE A 107 16.02 7.40 -7.95
N GLU A 108 14.92 6.95 -8.53
CA GLU A 108 14.86 6.41 -9.89
C GLU A 108 13.56 6.86 -10.61
N PRO A 109 13.51 6.81 -11.96
CA PRO A 109 12.44 7.46 -12.73
C PRO A 109 11.01 6.98 -12.43
N VAL A 110 10.79 5.70 -12.08
CA VAL A 110 9.46 5.15 -11.78
C VAL A 110 8.90 5.77 -10.50
N ARG A 111 9.67 5.77 -9.41
CA ARG A 111 9.27 6.34 -8.11
C ARG A 111 9.11 7.85 -8.19
N ILE A 112 9.98 8.55 -8.93
CA ILE A 112 9.84 10.01 -9.13
C ILE A 112 8.52 10.30 -9.84
N ARG A 113 8.21 9.62 -10.95
CA ARG A 113 6.95 9.83 -11.67
C ARG A 113 5.73 9.45 -10.82
N ALA A 114 5.82 8.39 -10.02
CA ALA A 114 4.74 8.01 -9.10
C ALA A 114 4.53 9.07 -8.01
N GLY A 115 5.61 9.65 -7.49
CA GLY A 115 5.55 10.70 -6.47
C GLY A 115 4.95 11.99 -6.99
N VAL A 116 5.32 12.42 -8.19
CA VAL A 116 4.71 13.60 -8.83
C VAL A 116 3.20 13.40 -9.01
N ARG A 117 2.76 12.20 -9.46
CA ARG A 117 1.33 11.90 -9.57
C ARG A 117 0.63 11.92 -8.21
N PHE A 118 1.19 11.24 -7.21
CA PHE A 118 0.63 11.22 -5.86
C PHE A 118 0.51 12.63 -5.28
N TRP A 119 1.54 13.46 -5.45
CA TRP A 119 1.51 14.85 -5.01
C TRP A 119 0.38 15.62 -5.68
N GLN A 120 0.29 15.55 -7.02
CA GLN A 120 -0.75 16.25 -7.78
C GLN A 120 -2.16 15.81 -7.38
N GLU A 121 -2.35 14.51 -7.12
CA GLU A 121 -3.63 13.94 -6.70
C GLU A 121 -4.04 14.38 -5.28
N HIS A 122 -3.07 14.58 -4.38
CA HIS A 122 -3.32 14.90 -2.97
C HIS A 122 -2.84 16.29 -2.55
N ALA A 123 -2.72 17.23 -3.50
CA ALA A 123 -2.10 18.54 -3.27
C ALA A 123 -2.75 19.31 -2.11
N ASP A 124 -4.09 19.34 -2.04
CA ASP A 124 -4.83 20.05 -0.99
C ASP A 124 -4.61 19.41 0.39
N THR A 125 -4.60 18.07 0.45
CA THR A 125 -4.35 17.31 1.69
C THR A 125 -2.92 17.50 2.18
N LEU A 126 -1.94 17.46 1.27
CA LEU A 126 -0.55 17.72 1.60
C LEU A 126 -0.37 19.16 2.12
N ALA A 127 -0.97 20.15 1.46
CA ALA A 127 -0.91 21.53 1.90
C ALA A 127 -1.61 21.74 3.26
N GLN A 128 -2.70 21.03 3.52
CA GLN A 128 -3.34 21.05 4.84
C GLN A 128 -2.42 20.44 5.91
N ALA A 129 -1.87 19.26 5.66
CA ALA A 129 -0.95 18.60 6.60
C ALA A 129 0.28 19.46 6.90
N GLU A 130 0.81 20.15 5.89
CA GLU A 130 1.92 21.09 6.06
C GLU A 130 1.54 22.28 6.96
N ARG A 131 0.35 22.88 6.76
CA ARG A 131 -0.13 23.98 7.61
C ARG A 131 -0.43 23.54 9.04
N GLU A 132 -0.99 22.35 9.21
CA GLU A 132 -1.46 21.85 10.51
C GLU A 132 -0.31 21.31 11.36
N TYR A 133 0.61 20.56 10.75
CA TYR A 133 1.68 19.86 11.46
C TYR A 133 3.08 20.47 11.24
N GLY A 134 3.23 21.43 10.32
CA GLY A 134 4.52 22.06 10.02
C GLY A 134 5.52 21.16 9.28
N VAL A 135 5.06 20.04 8.72
CA VAL A 135 5.89 19.09 7.96
C VAL A 135 5.78 19.39 6.47
N PRO A 136 6.88 19.77 5.78
CA PRO A 136 6.84 20.06 4.35
C PRO A 136 6.31 18.88 3.53
N ALA A 137 5.46 19.16 2.53
CA ALA A 137 4.83 18.14 1.70
C ALA A 137 5.84 17.16 1.07
N GLU A 138 7.03 17.62 0.66
CA GLU A 138 8.08 16.77 0.08
C GLU A 138 8.61 15.71 1.04
N ILE A 139 8.60 15.98 2.36
CA ILE A 139 8.99 15.01 3.38
C ILE A 139 7.93 13.91 3.48
N ILE A 140 6.65 14.29 3.51
CA ILE A 140 5.52 13.35 3.55
C ILE A 140 5.55 12.44 2.31
N VAL A 141 5.65 13.05 1.13
CA VAL A 141 5.74 12.32 -0.15
C VAL A 141 6.99 11.44 -0.19
N GLY A 142 8.13 11.93 0.30
CA GLY A 142 9.37 11.15 0.41
C GLY A 142 9.22 9.87 1.24
N ILE A 143 8.59 9.97 2.43
CA ILE A 143 8.33 8.83 3.31
C ILE A 143 7.41 7.82 2.61
N LEU A 144 6.25 8.26 2.10
CA LEU A 144 5.29 7.37 1.43
C LEU A 144 5.89 6.69 0.20
N GLY A 145 6.78 7.42 -0.51
CA GLY A 145 7.55 6.91 -1.62
C GLY A 145 8.49 5.79 -1.18
N VAL A 146 9.29 5.98 -0.13
CA VAL A 146 10.24 4.99 0.39
C VAL A 146 9.53 3.74 0.93
N GLU A 147 8.48 3.93 1.72
CA GLU A 147 7.83 2.85 2.46
C GLU A 147 7.00 1.92 1.57
N THR A 148 6.18 2.49 0.68
CA THR A 148 5.13 1.72 0.00
C THR A 148 5.02 1.95 -1.50
N LEU A 149 5.89 2.81 -2.07
CA LEU A 149 5.73 3.31 -3.43
C LEU A 149 4.32 3.88 -3.64
N TYR A 150 3.88 4.73 -2.70
CA TYR A 150 2.59 5.41 -2.75
C TYR A 150 1.40 4.44 -2.84
N GLY A 151 1.41 3.34 -2.07
CA GLY A 151 0.32 2.36 -2.07
C GLY A 151 0.54 1.09 -2.88
N GLN A 152 1.56 1.03 -3.73
CA GLN A 152 1.77 -0.11 -4.62
C GLN A 152 2.33 -1.35 -3.90
N HIS A 153 3.02 -1.16 -2.78
CA HIS A 153 3.66 -2.21 -1.99
C HIS A 153 3.36 -2.04 -0.51
N MET A 154 2.19 -2.54 -0.06
CA MET A 154 1.72 -2.41 1.33
C MET A 154 2.07 -3.61 2.23
N GLY A 155 2.76 -4.61 1.68
CA GLY A 155 3.04 -5.87 2.36
C GLY A 155 1.92 -6.91 2.17
N ASN A 156 2.27 -8.19 2.34
CA ASN A 156 1.40 -9.32 2.01
C ASN A 156 1.03 -10.22 3.20
N PHE A 157 1.53 -9.91 4.40
CA PHE A 157 1.23 -10.66 5.61
C PHE A 157 -0.04 -10.12 6.28
N ARG A 158 -0.87 -11.02 6.81
CA ARG A 158 -1.90 -10.64 7.79
C ARG A 158 -1.20 -10.17 9.05
N VAL A 159 -1.59 -9.00 9.55
CA VAL A 159 -0.96 -8.37 10.73
C VAL A 159 -1.00 -9.32 11.94
N MET A 160 -2.14 -9.97 12.19
CA MET A 160 -2.30 -10.93 13.30
C MET A 160 -1.36 -12.13 13.17
N ASP A 161 -1.17 -12.68 11.97
CA ASP A 161 -0.28 -13.82 11.73
C ASP A 161 1.18 -13.43 12.00
N ALA A 162 1.60 -12.23 11.54
CA ALA A 162 2.94 -11.72 11.77
C ALA A 162 3.22 -11.42 13.25
N LEU A 163 2.31 -10.71 13.94
CA LEU A 163 2.48 -10.38 15.36
C LEU A 163 2.44 -11.61 16.25
N ALA A 164 1.54 -12.56 16.01
CA ALA A 164 1.51 -13.82 16.76
C ALA A 164 2.79 -14.63 16.52
N THR A 165 3.28 -14.69 15.27
CA THR A 165 4.58 -15.32 14.97
C THR A 165 5.73 -14.66 15.72
N LEU A 166 5.76 -13.33 15.79
CA LEU A 166 6.80 -12.62 16.53
C LEU A 166 6.65 -12.73 18.05
N ALA A 167 5.45 -12.94 18.56
CA ALA A 167 5.19 -13.15 19.98
C ALA A 167 5.59 -14.56 20.43
N PHE A 168 5.26 -15.59 19.65
CA PHE A 168 5.38 -16.98 20.08
C PHE A 168 6.59 -17.72 19.48
N ASP A 169 7.07 -17.28 18.31
CA ASP A 169 8.09 -17.99 17.52
C ASP A 169 9.23 -17.04 17.07
N PHE A 170 9.54 -16.02 17.88
CA PHE A 170 10.70 -15.16 17.62
C PHE A 170 12.00 -15.98 17.61
N PRO A 171 12.89 -15.82 16.60
CA PRO A 171 14.06 -16.67 16.46
C PRO A 171 15.09 -16.44 17.59
N SER A 172 15.49 -17.51 18.27
CA SER A 172 16.52 -17.47 19.33
C SER A 172 17.89 -17.01 18.82
N ALA A 173 18.17 -17.17 17.53
CA ALA A 173 19.41 -16.70 16.90
C ALA A 173 19.52 -15.17 16.80
N HIS A 174 18.44 -14.42 17.01
CA HIS A 174 18.50 -12.95 17.02
C HIS A 174 19.19 -12.44 18.30
N PRO A 175 20.16 -11.52 18.24
CA PRO A 175 20.93 -11.06 19.42
C PRO A 175 20.09 -10.49 20.57
N ARG A 176 18.90 -9.97 20.25
CA ARG A 176 17.93 -9.40 21.21
C ARG A 176 16.66 -10.25 21.38
N ALA A 177 16.74 -11.57 21.16
CA ALA A 177 15.56 -12.43 21.13
C ALA A 177 14.69 -12.31 22.38
N ALA A 178 15.28 -12.36 23.59
CA ALA A 178 14.52 -12.25 24.85
C ALA A 178 13.75 -10.92 24.97
N GLU A 179 14.40 -9.79 24.69
CA GLU A 179 13.76 -8.46 24.71
C GLU A 179 12.62 -8.35 23.68
N ARG A 180 12.83 -8.91 22.49
CA ARG A 180 11.86 -8.85 21.39
C ARG A 180 10.65 -9.74 21.68
N THR A 181 10.85 -10.98 22.11
CA THR A 181 9.77 -11.85 22.55
C THR A 181 8.95 -11.20 23.67
N ALA A 182 9.61 -10.58 24.65
CA ALA A 182 8.93 -9.84 25.71
C ALA A 182 8.14 -8.64 25.16
N PHE A 183 8.71 -7.88 24.22
CA PHE A 183 8.03 -6.73 23.60
C PHE A 183 6.73 -7.14 22.90
N PHE A 184 6.73 -8.25 22.16
CA PHE A 184 5.53 -8.72 21.44
C PHE A 184 4.49 -9.40 22.35
N ARG A 185 4.79 -9.63 23.64
CA ARG A 185 3.87 -10.23 24.64
C ARG A 185 3.42 -9.24 25.73
N ARG A 186 3.49 -7.93 25.48
CA ARG A 186 3.07 -6.88 26.44
C ARG A 186 1.63 -6.44 26.25
#